data_AF-A0A7S0MLS5-F1
#
_entry.id   AF-A0A7S0MLS5-F1
#
_cell.length_a   1.000
_cell.length_b   1.000
_cell.length_c   1.000
_cell.angle_alpha   90.00
_cell.angle_beta   90.00
_cell.angle_gamma   90.00
#
_symmetry.space_group_name_H-M   'P 1'
#
loop_
_entity.id
_entity.type
_entity.pdbx_description
1 polymer ?
#
loop_
_entity_poly.entity_id
_entity_poly.type
_entity_poly.pdbx_seq_one_letter_code
_entity_poly.pdbx_strand_id
1 'polypeptide(L)'
;PAAAAAGGAALPAGAQRFAYQSDFDKNGLIYFLGAASGPPGAETVRPDAKWINPAVAGRVAVSFPHGLAFSGVASAALSRASIRLRSKQALHPHMDLDLGEGAQFVPDYYTLRHGGHRDESPLTDWEFQASVDGRAWDTLRRHADETALRGEYAVASWPLQAVTKPYRMFRVWDASKARSQLAIGGFELYGLLLRHGASFRRPR
;
A
#
# COMPACT_ATOMS: atom_id res chain seq x y z
N PRO A 1 -3.09 -8.26 25.27
CA PRO A 1 -4.42 -8.94 25.21
C PRO A 1 -4.64 -9.53 23.82
N ALA A 2 -4.76 -10.86 23.77
CA ALA A 2 -4.79 -11.66 22.56
C ALA A 2 -5.96 -11.31 21.63
N ALA A 3 -5.67 -11.11 20.35
CA ALA A 3 -6.70 -11.01 19.32
C ALA A 3 -7.37 -12.38 19.16
N ALA A 4 -8.68 -12.39 19.37
CA ALA A 4 -9.52 -13.55 19.21
C ALA A 4 -9.41 -14.10 17.77
N ALA A 5 -9.12 -15.39 17.65
CA ALA A 5 -9.24 -16.14 16.41
C ALA A 5 -10.70 -16.08 15.94
N ALA A 6 -10.95 -15.26 14.91
CA ALA A 6 -12.23 -15.27 14.22
C ALA A 6 -12.40 -16.61 13.48
N GLY A 7 -13.55 -17.25 13.71
CA GLY A 7 -13.88 -18.58 13.24
C GLY A 7 -13.67 -18.80 11.74
N GLY A 8 -13.22 -20.00 11.40
CA GLY A 8 -12.92 -20.45 10.04
C GLY A 8 -14.17 -20.63 9.18
N ALA A 9 -14.73 -19.53 8.68
CA ALA A 9 -15.51 -19.59 7.46
C ALA A 9 -14.54 -19.85 6.29
N ALA A 10 -14.83 -20.85 5.47
CA ALA A 10 -14.07 -21.10 4.25
C ALA A 10 -14.12 -19.83 3.37
N LEU A 11 -12.96 -19.40 2.86
CA LEU A 11 -12.89 -18.27 1.94
C LEU A 11 -13.68 -18.60 0.66
N PRO A 12 -14.25 -17.59 -0.02
CA PRO A 12 -14.79 -17.78 -1.36
C PRO A 12 -13.77 -18.46 -2.29
N ALA A 13 -14.24 -19.31 -3.20
CA ALA A 13 -13.35 -19.98 -4.15
C ALA A 13 -12.52 -18.96 -4.94
N GLY A 14 -11.19 -19.13 -4.95
CA GLY A 14 -10.25 -18.21 -5.61
C GLY A 14 -9.84 -16.99 -4.77
N ALA A 15 -10.40 -16.81 -3.56
CA ALA A 15 -9.98 -15.73 -2.68
C ALA A 15 -8.72 -16.10 -1.88
N GLN A 16 -7.85 -15.12 -1.64
CA GLN A 16 -6.59 -15.29 -0.92
C GLN A 16 -6.47 -14.33 0.25
N ARG A 17 -6.12 -14.86 1.44
CA ARG A 17 -5.93 -14.07 2.66
C ARG A 17 -4.47 -13.70 2.87
N PHE A 18 -4.26 -12.44 3.24
CA PHE A 18 -2.98 -11.84 3.61
C PHE A 18 -3.10 -11.36 5.06
N ALA A 19 -2.55 -12.11 6.02
CA ALA A 19 -2.71 -11.83 7.44
C ALA A 19 -1.45 -11.16 7.99
N TYR A 20 -1.62 -9.97 8.58
CA TYR A 20 -0.53 -9.26 9.26
C TYR A 20 0.00 -10.09 10.43
N GLN A 21 1.32 -10.29 10.48
CA GLN A 21 2.02 -10.85 11.64
C GLN A 21 3.04 -9.86 12.21
N SER A 22 3.77 -9.17 11.33
CA SER A 22 4.71 -8.12 11.71
C SER A 22 4.92 -7.15 10.55
N ASP A 23 5.47 -5.98 10.86
CA ASP A 23 5.80 -4.95 9.90
C ASP A 23 6.65 -5.48 8.73
N PHE A 24 6.17 -5.28 7.50
CA PHE A 24 6.76 -5.81 6.27
C PHE A 24 7.16 -7.29 6.40
N ASP A 25 6.30 -8.14 6.96
CA ASP A 25 6.46 -9.57 6.81
C ASP A 25 6.35 -10.03 5.33
N LYS A 26 6.24 -11.34 5.13
CA LYS A 26 6.07 -11.96 3.81
C LYS A 26 4.62 -12.36 3.53
N ASN A 27 3.68 -11.90 4.35
CA ASN A 27 2.28 -12.29 4.30
C ASN A 27 1.39 -11.21 3.68
N GLY A 28 1.95 -10.06 3.30
CA GLY A 28 1.22 -8.96 2.66
C GLY A 28 1.01 -9.13 1.15
N LEU A 29 0.03 -8.41 0.62
CA LEU A 29 -0.36 -8.41 -0.78
C LEU A 29 0.79 -7.92 -1.69
N ILE A 30 1.48 -6.84 -1.33
CA ILE A 30 2.56 -6.26 -2.13
C ILE A 30 3.75 -7.23 -2.17
N TYR A 31 4.09 -7.87 -1.04
CA TYR A 31 5.07 -8.95 -1.05
C TYR A 31 4.67 -10.08 -2.00
N PHE A 32 3.44 -10.59 -1.87
CA PHE A 32 2.93 -11.66 -2.72
C PHE A 32 2.99 -11.33 -4.21
N LEU A 33 2.54 -10.13 -4.60
CA LEU A 33 2.56 -9.68 -6.00
C LEU A 33 3.98 -9.60 -6.56
N GLY A 34 4.97 -9.25 -5.73
CA GLY A 34 6.37 -9.24 -6.14
C GLY A 34 7.09 -10.59 -6.10
N ALA A 35 6.62 -11.52 -5.24
CA ALA A 35 7.12 -12.89 -5.15
C ALA A 35 6.52 -13.79 -6.25
N ALA A 36 5.34 -13.49 -6.75
CA ALA A 36 4.70 -14.18 -7.87
C ALA A 36 5.39 -13.92 -9.23
N SER A 37 6.68 -13.56 -9.23
CA SER A 37 7.47 -13.19 -10.41
C SER A 37 7.72 -14.38 -11.35
N GLY A 38 6.67 -14.73 -12.09
CA GLY A 38 6.66 -15.32 -13.43
C GLY A 38 5.86 -14.42 -14.39
N PRO A 39 5.68 -14.79 -15.68
CA PRO A 39 4.87 -14.01 -16.63
C PRO A 39 3.43 -13.76 -16.11
N PRO A 40 2.74 -12.71 -16.58
CA PRO A 40 1.35 -12.43 -16.18
C PRO A 40 0.48 -13.69 -16.34
N GLY A 41 -0.22 -14.10 -15.28
CA GLY A 41 -1.05 -15.32 -15.26
C GLY A 41 -0.40 -16.56 -14.63
N ALA A 42 0.86 -16.50 -14.18
CA ALA A 42 1.45 -17.57 -13.37
C ALA A 42 0.87 -17.56 -11.94
N GLU A 43 0.12 -18.62 -11.61
CA GLU A 43 -0.61 -18.79 -10.34
C GLU A 43 0.31 -19.21 -9.16
N THR A 44 1.51 -19.73 -9.47
CA THR A 44 2.43 -20.28 -8.47
C THR A 44 3.69 -19.44 -8.29
N VAL A 45 3.88 -18.91 -7.08
CA VAL A 45 5.15 -18.37 -6.57
C VAL A 45 6.18 -19.50 -6.56
N ARG A 46 7.32 -19.33 -7.23
CA ARG A 46 8.43 -20.27 -7.07
C ARG A 46 9.27 -19.86 -5.85
N PRO A 47 9.62 -20.77 -4.93
CA PRO A 47 10.38 -20.45 -3.71
C PRO A 47 11.77 -19.82 -3.96
N ASP A 48 12.30 -19.96 -5.17
CA ASP A 48 13.60 -19.47 -5.66
C ASP A 48 13.50 -18.25 -6.59
N ALA A 49 12.29 -17.76 -6.87
CA ALA A 49 12.12 -16.57 -7.69
C ALA A 49 12.59 -15.32 -6.92
N LYS A 50 13.53 -14.57 -7.50
CA LYS A 50 13.95 -13.27 -6.99
C LYS A 50 12.72 -12.36 -6.94
N TRP A 51 12.41 -11.81 -5.77
CA TRP A 51 11.33 -10.84 -5.59
C TRP A 51 11.58 -9.62 -6.50
N ILE A 52 10.57 -9.24 -7.27
CA ILE A 52 10.59 -8.04 -8.12
C ILE A 52 9.53 -7.09 -7.62
N ASN A 53 9.85 -5.80 -7.51
CA ASN A 53 8.86 -4.80 -7.11
C ASN A 53 7.63 -4.86 -8.03
N PRO A 54 6.41 -5.04 -7.50
CA PRO A 54 5.23 -5.30 -8.33
C PRO A 54 4.87 -4.13 -9.24
N ALA A 55 5.21 -2.89 -8.88
CA ALA A 55 5.04 -1.75 -9.78
C ALA A 55 6.06 -1.75 -10.92
N VAL A 56 7.30 -2.22 -10.67
CA VAL A 56 8.32 -2.42 -11.71
C VAL A 56 7.94 -3.57 -12.64
N ALA A 57 7.34 -4.64 -12.09
CA ALA A 57 6.84 -5.78 -12.85
C ALA A 57 5.53 -5.48 -13.61
N GLY A 58 4.96 -4.27 -13.49
CA GLY A 58 3.72 -3.89 -14.16
C GLY A 58 2.49 -4.64 -13.66
N ARG A 59 2.47 -5.06 -12.39
CA ARG A 59 1.33 -5.74 -11.75
C ARG A 59 0.39 -4.76 -11.05
N VAL A 60 0.95 -3.65 -10.59
CA VAL A 60 0.24 -2.53 -9.96
C VAL A 60 0.81 -1.22 -10.49
N ALA A 61 0.09 -0.11 -10.29
CA ALA A 61 0.63 1.22 -10.53
C ALA A 61 0.70 2.01 -9.23
N VAL A 62 1.77 2.80 -9.08
CA VAL A 62 1.92 3.76 -7.99
C VAL A 62 2.22 5.13 -8.56
N SER A 63 1.56 6.16 -8.03
CA SER A 63 1.75 7.55 -8.45
C SER A 63 1.81 8.50 -7.26
N PHE A 64 2.54 9.60 -7.48
CA PHE A 64 2.51 10.79 -6.65
C PHE A 64 2.03 11.93 -7.55
N PRO A 65 0.72 12.28 -7.57
CA PRO A 65 0.18 13.22 -8.56
C PRO A 65 0.81 14.61 -8.53
N HIS A 66 1.34 15.04 -7.38
CA HIS A 66 2.08 16.30 -7.25
C HIS A 66 3.56 16.20 -7.67
N GLY A 67 4.00 15.03 -8.12
CA GLY A 67 5.38 14.74 -8.50
C GLY A 67 6.31 14.48 -7.31
N LEU A 68 7.50 13.98 -7.61
CA LEU A 68 8.56 13.71 -6.65
C LEU A 68 9.52 14.91 -6.53
N ALA A 69 10.10 15.11 -5.34
CA ALA A 69 11.00 16.23 -5.07
C ALA A 69 12.43 16.06 -5.67
N PHE A 70 12.82 14.85 -6.03
CA PHE A 70 14.10 14.50 -6.63
C PHE A 70 13.92 13.38 -7.67
N SER A 71 15.01 12.93 -8.30
CA SER A 71 15.07 11.92 -9.38
C SER A 71 14.67 10.49 -8.96
N GLY A 72 13.80 10.34 -7.96
CA GLY A 72 13.21 9.07 -7.58
C GLY A 72 12.15 8.60 -8.57
N VAL A 73 11.72 7.34 -8.41
CA VAL A 73 10.62 6.73 -9.17
C VAL A 73 9.49 6.33 -8.21
N ALA A 74 8.23 6.53 -8.61
CA ALA A 74 7.08 6.28 -7.74
C ALA A 74 6.99 4.82 -7.25
N SER A 75 7.45 3.87 -8.08
CA SER A 75 7.53 2.44 -7.70
C SER A 75 8.39 2.18 -6.46
N ALA A 76 9.33 3.07 -6.13
CA ALA A 76 10.16 2.94 -4.93
C ALA A 76 9.35 2.97 -3.63
N ALA A 77 8.12 3.51 -3.63
CA ALA A 77 7.22 3.45 -2.48
C ALA A 77 6.79 2.02 -2.11
N LEU A 78 6.93 1.05 -3.04
CA LEU A 78 6.69 -0.37 -2.78
C LEU A 78 7.99 -1.17 -2.58
N SER A 79 9.12 -0.48 -2.40
CA SER A 79 10.41 -1.14 -2.15
C SER A 79 10.39 -1.88 -0.81
N ARG A 80 11.17 -2.96 -0.69
CA ARG A 80 11.46 -3.59 0.61
C ARG A 80 12.68 -2.98 1.31
N ALA A 81 13.53 -2.26 0.59
CA ALA A 81 14.67 -1.53 1.16
C ALA A 81 14.27 -0.12 1.61
N SER A 82 14.97 0.41 2.61
CA SER A 82 14.83 1.82 3.03
C SER A 82 15.28 2.75 1.89
N ILE A 83 14.31 3.43 1.28
CA ILE A 83 14.53 4.35 0.16
C ILE A 83 14.04 5.73 0.55
N ARG A 84 14.89 6.74 0.33
CA ARG A 84 14.45 8.13 0.42
C ARG A 84 13.46 8.41 -0.71
N LEU A 85 12.22 8.77 -0.37
CA LEU A 85 11.18 9.10 -1.34
C LEU A 85 10.22 10.13 -0.75
N ARG A 86 10.03 11.25 -1.47
CA ARG A 86 9.12 12.33 -1.05
C ARG A 86 8.51 13.06 -2.23
N SER A 87 7.27 13.48 -2.06
CA SER A 87 6.57 14.33 -3.02
C SER A 87 7.16 15.75 -3.05
N LYS A 88 6.84 16.51 -4.10
CA LYS A 88 6.93 17.98 -4.06
C LYS A 88 5.99 18.53 -3.00
N GLN A 89 6.26 19.75 -2.55
CA GLN A 89 5.36 20.45 -1.64
C GLN A 89 4.04 20.79 -2.33
N ALA A 90 2.94 20.35 -1.74
CA ALA A 90 1.59 20.64 -2.23
C ALA A 90 0.62 20.79 -1.06
N LEU A 91 -0.58 21.29 -1.32
CA LEU A 91 -1.70 21.07 -0.41
C LEU A 91 -2.18 19.63 -0.62
N HIS A 92 -2.33 18.90 0.47
CA HIS A 92 -2.79 17.51 0.48
C HIS A 92 -2.05 16.58 -0.50
N PRO A 93 -0.70 16.53 -0.45
CA PRO A 93 0.05 15.58 -1.26
C PRO A 93 -0.41 14.15 -0.93
N HIS A 94 -0.49 13.31 -1.95
CA HIS A 94 -0.93 11.93 -1.81
C HIS A 94 -0.10 10.98 -2.66
N MET A 95 -0.05 9.74 -2.21
CA MET A 95 0.45 8.59 -2.95
C MET A 95 -0.74 7.70 -3.27
N ASP A 96 -0.93 7.35 -4.54
CA ASP A 96 -1.95 6.40 -4.98
C ASP A 96 -1.31 5.06 -5.33
N LEU A 97 -2.03 3.98 -5.00
CA LEU A 97 -1.81 2.62 -5.46
C LEU A 97 -3.05 2.17 -6.24
N ASP A 98 -2.85 1.68 -7.46
CA ASP A 98 -3.87 1.01 -8.25
C ASP A 98 -3.50 -0.48 -8.41
N LEU A 99 -4.35 -1.37 -7.89
CA LEU A 99 -4.17 -2.82 -8.03
C LEU A 99 -4.51 -3.35 -9.43
N GLY A 100 -5.02 -2.49 -10.33
CA GLY A 100 -5.36 -2.86 -11.69
C GLY A 100 -6.83 -3.21 -11.89
N GLU A 101 -7.27 -3.16 -13.14
CA GLU A 101 -8.68 -3.33 -13.50
C GLU A 101 -9.25 -4.69 -13.05
N GLY A 102 -10.41 -4.65 -12.41
CA GLY A 102 -11.08 -5.84 -11.88
C GLY A 102 -10.53 -6.37 -10.56
N ALA A 103 -9.49 -5.75 -9.98
CA ALA A 103 -9.03 -6.11 -8.65
C ALA A 103 -10.11 -5.80 -7.59
N GLN A 104 -10.30 -6.74 -6.67
CA GLN A 104 -11.24 -6.63 -5.56
C GLN A 104 -10.53 -7.04 -4.27
N PHE A 105 -10.10 -6.04 -3.50
CA PHE A 105 -9.37 -6.23 -2.25
C PHE A 105 -10.11 -5.60 -1.07
N VAL A 106 -10.32 -6.38 -0.02
CA VAL A 106 -10.92 -5.93 1.24
C VAL A 106 -9.78 -5.80 2.27
N PRO A 107 -9.27 -4.58 2.55
CA PRO A 107 -8.12 -4.41 3.44
C PRO A 107 -8.54 -4.54 4.92
N ASP A 108 -7.73 -5.19 5.74
CA ASP A 108 -7.91 -5.26 7.21
C ASP A 108 -6.71 -4.69 8.00
N TYR A 109 -5.58 -4.44 7.32
CA TYR A 109 -4.39 -3.84 7.89
C TYR A 109 -3.57 -3.17 6.79
N TYR A 110 -2.76 -2.19 7.18
CA TYR A 110 -1.74 -1.62 6.30
C TYR A 110 -0.49 -1.23 7.09
N THR A 111 0.64 -1.20 6.39
CA THR A 111 1.95 -0.78 6.93
C THR A 111 2.50 0.36 6.08
N LEU A 112 3.08 1.36 6.74
CA LEU A 112 3.85 2.41 6.07
C LEU A 112 5.29 2.43 6.57
N ARG A 113 6.21 2.80 5.68
CA ARG A 113 7.58 3.20 6.03
C ARG A 113 7.81 4.65 5.65
N HIS A 114 8.38 5.43 6.56
CA HIS A 114 8.82 6.80 6.28
C HIS A 114 9.86 6.83 5.14
N GLY A 115 9.75 7.81 4.26
CA GLY A 115 10.62 8.00 3.09
C GLY A 115 11.78 8.97 3.31
N GLY A 116 12.17 9.24 4.56
CA GLY A 116 13.20 10.21 4.91
C GLY A 116 14.31 9.64 5.79
N HIS A 117 15.49 10.28 5.70
CA HIS A 117 16.51 10.16 6.73
C HIS A 117 16.10 11.04 7.91
N ARG A 118 16.15 10.52 9.13
CA ARG A 118 15.74 11.23 10.37
C ARG A 118 14.27 11.70 10.30
N ASP A 119 13.94 12.73 11.08
CA ASP A 119 12.60 13.34 11.16
C ASP A 119 12.33 14.37 10.03
N GLU A 120 12.80 14.10 8.82
CA GLU A 120 12.56 14.98 7.68
C GLU A 120 11.13 14.83 7.14
N SER A 121 10.23 15.74 7.52
CA SER A 121 8.82 15.74 7.08
C SER A 121 8.07 14.45 7.45
N PRO A 122 8.02 14.06 8.74
CA PRO A 122 7.24 12.90 9.16
C PRO A 122 5.76 13.12 8.82
N LEU A 123 5.10 12.07 8.38
CA LEU A 123 3.66 12.09 8.16
C LEU A 123 2.97 12.00 9.53
N THR A 124 2.26 13.05 9.93
CA THR A 124 1.58 13.15 11.24
C THR A 124 0.06 13.12 11.11
N ASP A 125 -0.46 13.71 10.03
CA ASP A 125 -1.89 13.87 9.78
C ASP A 125 -2.22 13.33 8.40
N TRP A 126 -2.97 12.24 8.33
CA TRP A 126 -3.35 11.64 7.06
C TRP A 126 -4.64 10.86 7.12
N GLU A 127 -5.21 10.64 5.95
CA GLU A 127 -6.30 9.71 5.74
C GLU A 127 -5.80 8.55 4.88
N PHE A 128 -5.99 7.33 5.38
CA PHE A 128 -5.89 6.15 4.54
C PHE A 128 -7.24 5.94 3.86
N GLN A 129 -7.25 6.07 2.54
CA GLN A 129 -8.49 6.07 1.75
C GLN A 129 -8.44 4.98 0.68
N ALA A 130 -9.62 4.55 0.23
CA ALA A 130 -9.77 3.56 -0.81
C ALA A 130 -10.88 3.90 -1.80
N SER A 131 -10.75 3.41 -3.02
CA SER A 131 -11.69 3.66 -4.10
C SER A 131 -11.87 2.44 -4.99
N VAL A 132 -13.07 2.31 -5.56
CA VAL A 132 -13.38 1.29 -6.58
C VAL A 132 -12.99 1.80 -7.98
N ASP A 133 -13.13 3.10 -8.23
CA ASP A 133 -13.08 3.70 -9.56
C ASP A 133 -12.05 4.84 -9.71
N GLY A 134 -11.44 5.29 -8.61
CA GLY A 134 -10.53 6.42 -8.56
C GLY A 134 -11.22 7.79 -8.49
N ARG A 135 -12.56 7.83 -8.48
CA ARG A 135 -13.37 9.07 -8.45
C ARG A 135 -13.95 9.32 -7.07
N ALA A 136 -14.61 8.32 -6.50
CA ALA A 136 -15.16 8.40 -5.15
C ALA A 136 -14.23 7.67 -4.17
N TRP A 137 -13.82 8.37 -3.10
CA TRP A 137 -12.87 7.86 -2.13
C TRP A 137 -13.52 7.74 -0.75
N ASP A 138 -13.47 6.54 -0.18
CA ASP A 138 -13.91 6.27 1.18
C ASP A 138 -12.71 6.42 2.12
N THR A 139 -12.90 7.11 3.25
CA THR A 139 -11.88 7.15 4.30
C THR A 139 -11.98 5.91 5.18
N LEU A 140 -10.96 5.05 5.10
CA LEU A 140 -10.90 3.83 5.90
C LEU A 140 -10.30 4.08 7.28
N ARG A 141 -9.39 5.05 7.40
CA ARG A 141 -8.81 5.47 8.69
C ARG A 141 -8.31 6.90 8.64
N ARG A 142 -8.49 7.63 9.74
CA ARG A 142 -7.93 8.97 9.95
C ARG A 142 -6.85 8.92 11.03
N HIS A 143 -5.79 9.68 10.80
CA HIS A 143 -4.68 9.89 11.72
C HIS A 143 -4.53 11.39 11.97
N ALA A 144 -4.32 11.74 13.22
CA ALA A 144 -4.03 13.10 13.65
C ALA A 144 -2.93 13.04 14.71
N ASP A 145 -2.00 13.98 14.65
CA ASP A 145 -0.86 14.09 15.58
C ASP A 145 -0.06 12.78 15.78
N GLU A 146 -0.03 11.92 14.76
CA GLU A 146 0.62 10.61 14.86
C GLU A 146 2.15 10.74 14.89
N THR A 147 2.78 9.88 15.68
CA THR A 147 4.22 9.93 15.96
C THR A 147 4.95 8.65 15.58
N ALA A 148 4.23 7.57 15.25
CA ALA A 148 4.81 6.27 14.95
C ALA A 148 5.72 6.25 13.70
N LEU A 149 5.59 7.24 12.81
CA LEU A 149 6.47 7.41 11.64
C LEU A 149 7.59 8.45 11.86
N ARG A 150 7.84 8.89 13.09
CA ARG A 150 9.02 9.68 13.44
C ARG A 150 10.22 8.75 13.54
N GLY A 151 11.36 9.21 13.05
CA GLY A 151 12.60 8.45 12.98
C GLY A 151 13.00 8.05 11.57
N GLU A 152 14.29 7.77 11.42
CA GLU A 152 14.88 7.38 10.15
C GLU A 152 14.24 6.09 9.62
N TYR A 153 13.57 6.18 8.47
CA TYR A 153 12.85 5.08 7.84
C TYR A 153 11.94 4.30 8.80
N ALA A 154 11.34 5.00 9.77
CA ALA A 154 10.44 4.41 10.75
C ALA A 154 9.29 3.66 10.07
N VAL A 155 8.90 2.54 10.66
CA VAL A 155 7.84 1.67 10.18
C VAL A 155 6.76 1.57 11.24
N ALA A 156 5.52 1.64 10.79
CA ALA A 156 4.37 1.41 11.65
C ALA A 156 3.24 0.79 10.84
N SER A 157 2.37 0.07 11.54
CA SER A 157 1.24 -0.64 10.95
C SER A 157 -0.03 -0.40 11.75
N TRP A 158 -1.16 -0.35 11.05
CA TRP A 158 -2.44 -0.05 11.68
C TRP A 158 -3.57 -0.98 11.20
N PRO A 159 -4.41 -1.48 12.13
CA PRO A 159 -5.61 -2.24 11.77
C PRO A 159 -6.67 -1.34 11.15
N LEU A 160 -7.47 -1.91 10.27
CA LEU A 160 -8.67 -1.31 9.70
C LEU A 160 -9.89 -2.06 10.25
N GLN A 161 -10.78 -1.35 10.92
CA GLN A 161 -11.92 -1.97 11.57
C GLN A 161 -13.12 -2.05 10.62
N ALA A 162 -13.74 -3.23 10.54
CA ALA A 162 -15.02 -3.46 9.89
C ALA A 162 -15.09 -3.08 8.39
N VAL A 163 -13.97 -3.13 7.66
CA VAL A 163 -14.00 -2.95 6.20
C VAL A 163 -14.54 -4.23 5.56
N THR A 164 -15.68 -4.14 4.87
CA THR A 164 -16.31 -5.26 4.16
C THR A 164 -16.41 -5.02 2.65
N LYS A 165 -16.31 -3.76 2.22
CA LYS A 165 -16.36 -3.36 0.81
C LYS A 165 -15.03 -3.66 0.12
N PRO A 166 -15.03 -4.29 -1.07
CA PRO A 166 -13.81 -4.46 -1.87
C PRO A 166 -13.46 -3.17 -2.62
N TYR A 167 -12.17 -2.90 -2.72
CA TYR A 167 -11.58 -1.75 -3.40
C TYR A 167 -10.52 -2.18 -4.41
N ARG A 168 -10.25 -1.30 -5.37
CA ARG A 168 -9.19 -1.44 -6.38
C ARG A 168 -8.00 -0.53 -6.06
N MET A 169 -8.30 0.70 -5.65
CA MET A 169 -7.32 1.76 -5.47
C MET A 169 -7.24 2.15 -4.01
N PHE A 170 -6.04 2.54 -3.58
CA PHE A 170 -5.74 2.96 -2.22
C PHE A 170 -4.89 4.22 -2.28
N ARG A 171 -5.06 5.13 -1.32
CA ARG A 171 -4.16 6.27 -1.21
C ARG A 171 -3.88 6.64 0.23
N VAL A 172 -2.69 7.15 0.43
CA VAL A 172 -2.31 7.86 1.65
C VAL A 172 -2.40 9.34 1.33
N TRP A 173 -3.42 10.00 1.89
CA TRP A 173 -3.74 11.39 1.63
C TRP A 173 -3.31 12.24 2.82
N ASP A 174 -2.37 13.16 2.62
CA ASP A 174 -1.96 14.09 3.67
C ASP A 174 -3.12 15.03 4.03
N ALA A 175 -3.56 14.95 5.29
CA ALA A 175 -4.71 15.68 5.80
C ALA A 175 -4.32 17.02 6.44
N SER A 176 -3.04 17.38 6.43
CA SER A 176 -2.57 18.64 6.99
C SER A 176 -3.19 19.83 6.25
N LYS A 177 -3.45 20.91 7.00
CA LYS A 177 -4.01 22.16 6.46
C LYS A 177 -2.95 23.03 5.77
N ALA A 178 -1.67 22.67 5.90
CA ALA A 178 -0.55 23.41 5.36
C ALA A 178 -0.02 22.72 4.10
N ARG A 179 0.82 23.43 3.35
CA ARG A 179 1.60 22.77 2.30
C ARG A 179 2.66 21.90 2.95
N SER A 180 2.66 20.63 2.60
CA SER A 180 3.55 19.61 3.16
C SER A 180 4.18 18.79 2.05
N GLN A 181 5.08 17.87 2.43
CA GLN A 181 5.56 16.82 1.55
C GLN A 181 5.15 15.49 2.13
N LEU A 182 4.73 14.59 1.26
CA LEU A 182 4.46 13.22 1.64
C LEU A 182 5.73 12.39 1.49
N ALA A 183 6.29 11.93 2.60
CA ALA A 183 7.50 11.11 2.63
C ALA A 183 7.17 9.65 2.99
N ILE A 184 6.90 8.84 1.97
CA ILE A 184 6.59 7.41 2.09
C ILE A 184 7.56 6.61 1.23
N GLY A 185 8.36 5.76 1.89
CA GLY A 185 9.37 4.90 1.26
C GLY A 185 9.06 3.40 1.36
N GLY A 186 7.84 3.05 1.77
CA GLY A 186 7.37 1.67 1.88
C GLY A 186 5.87 1.63 2.16
N PHE A 187 5.17 0.68 1.54
CA PHE A 187 3.74 0.46 1.73
C PHE A 187 3.43 -1.03 1.55
N GLU A 188 2.63 -1.58 2.46
CA GLU A 188 2.18 -2.98 2.43
C GLU A 188 0.70 -3.05 2.84
N LEU A 189 -0.03 -3.99 2.24
CA LEU A 189 -1.46 -4.18 2.46
C LEU A 189 -1.75 -5.61 2.92
N TYR A 190 -2.70 -5.73 3.85
CA TYR A 190 -3.18 -6.98 4.39
C TYR A 190 -4.71 -7.01 4.33
N GLY A 191 -5.27 -8.20 4.19
CA GLY A 191 -6.70 -8.38 3.97
C GLY A 191 -7.03 -9.54 3.04
N LEU A 192 -8.19 -9.45 2.41
CA LEU A 192 -8.74 -10.50 1.55
C LEU A 192 -8.76 -10.03 0.10
N LEU A 193 -8.01 -10.71 -0.77
CA LEU A 193 -8.11 -10.55 -2.21
C LEU A 193 -9.19 -11.50 -2.74
N LEU A 194 -10.32 -10.96 -3.16
CA LEU A 194 -11.43 -11.72 -3.73
C LEU A 194 -11.19 -12.04 -5.20
N ARG A 195 -10.57 -11.10 -5.91
CA ARG A 195 -10.24 -11.22 -7.32
C ARG A 195 -8.97 -10.44 -7.62
N HIS A 196 -8.00 -11.11 -8.24
CA HIS A 196 -6.87 -10.44 -8.85
C HIS A 196 -7.30 -9.85 -10.21
N GLY A 197 -6.97 -8.60 -10.47
CA GLY A 197 -7.26 -7.96 -11.75
C GLY A 197 -6.57 -8.65 -12.92
N ALA A 198 -7.10 -8.49 -14.13
CA ALA A 198 -6.33 -8.82 -15.32
C ALA A 198 -5.12 -7.87 -15.38
N SER A 199 -3.95 -8.38 -15.79
CA SER A 199 -2.69 -7.65 -15.92
C SER A 199 -2.88 -6.16 -16.23
N PHE A 200 -2.22 -5.27 -15.47
CA PHE A 200 -2.30 -3.82 -15.66
C PHE A 200 -2.00 -3.45 -17.12
N ARG A 201 -3.03 -2.95 -17.83
CA ARG A 201 -2.84 -2.25 -19.11
C ARG A 201 -2.79 -0.76 -18.77
N ARG A 202 -1.68 -0.09 -19.08
CA ARG A 202 -1.63 1.38 -19.02
C ARG A 202 -2.83 1.93 -19.80
N PRO A 203 -3.63 2.86 -19.25
CA PRO A 203 -4.57 3.62 -20.05
C PRO A 203 -3.82 4.24 -21.22
N ARG A 204 -4.37 4.11 -22.43
CA ARG A 204 -3.86 4.81 -23.62
C ARG A 204 -3.99 6.31 -23.46
#